data_AF-A0A6H1KMU5-F1
#
_entry.id   AF-A0A6H1KMU5-F1
#
_cell.length_a   1.000
_cell.length_b   1.000
_cell.length_c   1.000
_cell.angle_alpha   90.00
_cell.angle_beta   90.00
_cell.angle_gamma   90.00
#
_symmetry.space_group_name_H-M   'P 1'
#
loop_
_entity.id
_entity.type
_entity.pdbx_description
1 polymer ?
#
loop_
_entity_poly.entity_id
_entity_poly.type
_entity_poly.pdbx_seq_one_letter_code
_entity_poly.pdbx_strand_id
1 'polypeptide(L)'
;MSTETVVEKTWRQLLEHHPDARRGGSPGAIEAASAEPRLRQLFPFLSHGCLTFHRNTDFPWSNDLPFIACTTPYKVYATGYAELLGETETPQEAAALVVAHLPNDCGPAIEGPWPEPSSDRE
;
A
#
# COMPACT_ATOMS: atom_id res chain seq x y z
N MET A 1 1.81 -20.55 -18.18
CA MET A 1 0.71 -19.66 -17.78
C MET A 1 1.08 -19.18 -16.39
N SER A 2 1.84 -18.09 -16.28
CA SER A 2 2.21 -17.56 -14.96
C SER A 2 0.94 -17.11 -14.27
N THR A 3 0.60 -17.73 -13.16
CA THR A 3 -0.52 -17.31 -12.31
C THR A 3 -0.19 -15.92 -11.79
N GLU A 4 -0.79 -14.91 -12.39
CA GLU A 4 -0.74 -13.54 -11.90
C GLU A 4 -1.31 -13.52 -10.49
N THR A 5 -0.51 -13.01 -9.55
CA THR A 5 -0.94 -12.88 -8.16
C THR A 5 -2.05 -11.83 -8.05
N VAL A 6 -2.92 -11.95 -7.03
CA VAL A 6 -3.95 -10.94 -6.77
C VAL A 6 -3.34 -9.53 -6.66
N VAL A 7 -2.15 -9.43 -6.06
CA VAL A 7 -1.38 -8.17 -5.95
C VAL A 7 -1.06 -7.58 -7.32
N GLU A 8 -0.43 -8.35 -8.21
CA GLU A 8 -0.08 -7.90 -9.55
C GLU A 8 -1.31 -7.48 -10.37
N LYS A 9 -2.39 -8.26 -10.25
CA LYS A 9 -3.67 -7.96 -10.89
C LYS A 9 -4.24 -6.63 -10.41
N THR A 10 -4.26 -6.40 -9.09
CA THR A 10 -4.79 -5.16 -8.52
C THR A 10 -3.93 -3.96 -8.91
N TRP A 11 -2.61 -4.08 -8.89
CA TRP A 11 -1.72 -3.02 -9.40
C TRP A 11 -1.99 -2.69 -10.85
N ARG A 12 -2.15 -3.70 -11.72
CA ARG A 12 -2.50 -3.49 -13.12
C ARG A 12 -3.84 -2.75 -13.25
N GLN A 13 -4.88 -3.21 -12.56
CA GLN A 13 -6.20 -2.60 -12.62
C GLN A 13 -6.19 -1.12 -12.17
N LEU A 14 -5.38 -0.79 -11.16
CA LEU A 14 -5.20 0.58 -10.70
C LEU A 14 -4.49 1.46 -11.74
N LEU A 15 -3.41 0.96 -12.36
CA LEU A 15 -2.69 1.69 -13.42
C LEU A 15 -3.53 1.86 -14.69
N GLU A 16 -4.32 0.85 -15.07
CA GLU A 16 -5.23 0.88 -16.22
C GLU A 16 -6.48 1.72 -15.98
N HIS A 17 -6.62 2.32 -14.78
CA HIS A 17 -7.80 3.09 -14.38
C HIS A 17 -9.12 2.32 -14.55
N HIS A 18 -9.05 0.98 -14.39
CA HIS A 18 -10.14 0.05 -14.65
C HIS A 18 -11.42 0.48 -13.91
N PRO A 19 -12.62 0.32 -14.50
CA PRO A 19 -13.88 0.70 -13.84
C PRO A 19 -14.09 0.04 -12.48
N ASP A 20 -13.62 -1.19 -12.29
CA ASP A 20 -13.68 -1.92 -11.01
C ASP A 20 -12.59 -1.51 -10.01
N ALA A 21 -11.59 -0.73 -10.42
CA ALA A 21 -10.53 -0.28 -9.53
C ALA A 21 -11.04 0.84 -8.61
N ARG A 22 -10.62 0.81 -7.34
CA ARG A 22 -11.03 1.83 -6.36
C ARG A 22 -10.59 3.22 -6.85
N ARG A 23 -11.56 4.11 -7.03
CA ARG A 23 -11.32 5.51 -7.46
C ARG A 23 -11.09 6.41 -6.24
N GLY A 24 -10.31 7.47 -6.44
CA GLY A 24 -10.12 8.53 -5.45
C GLY A 24 -8.69 8.81 -5.01
N GLY A 25 -7.69 8.07 -5.50
CA GLY A 25 -6.28 8.42 -5.33
C GLY A 25 -5.75 9.32 -6.45
N SER A 26 -4.59 9.94 -6.20
CA SER A 26 -3.81 10.60 -7.26
C SER A 26 -3.20 9.53 -8.18
N PRO A 27 -3.43 9.57 -9.50
CA PRO A 27 -2.78 8.66 -10.46
C PRO A 27 -1.26 8.64 -10.29
N GLY A 28 -0.67 9.82 -10.02
CA GLY A 28 0.76 9.94 -9.79
C GLY A 28 1.25 9.17 -8.56
N ALA A 29 0.45 9.09 -7.48
CA ALA A 29 0.81 8.31 -6.28
C ALA A 29 0.78 6.81 -6.56
N ILE A 30 -0.19 6.34 -7.36
CA ILE A 30 -0.27 4.94 -7.78
C ILE A 30 0.92 4.59 -8.67
N GLU A 31 1.23 5.41 -9.67
CA GLU A 31 2.37 5.20 -10.57
C GLU A 31 3.70 5.20 -9.80
N ALA A 32 3.91 6.18 -8.93
CA ALA A 32 5.11 6.27 -8.10
C ALA A 32 5.27 5.05 -7.18
N ALA A 33 4.20 4.65 -6.48
CA ALA A 33 4.25 3.48 -5.62
C ALA A 33 4.43 2.17 -6.42
N SER A 34 3.86 2.07 -7.61
CA SER A 34 4.00 0.89 -8.49
C SER A 34 5.42 0.75 -9.07
N ALA A 35 6.14 1.87 -9.21
CA ALA A 35 7.53 1.89 -9.66
C ALA A 35 8.50 1.35 -8.60
N GLU A 36 8.14 1.42 -7.31
CA GLU A 36 8.94 0.91 -6.20
C GLU A 36 8.77 -0.61 -6.04
N PRO A 37 9.82 -1.43 -6.23
CA PRO A 37 9.70 -2.89 -6.19
C PRO A 37 9.17 -3.42 -4.84
N ARG A 38 9.54 -2.76 -3.74
CA ARG A 38 9.09 -3.14 -2.39
C ARG A 38 7.60 -2.88 -2.18
N LEU A 39 7.05 -1.79 -2.75
CA LEU A 39 5.62 -1.48 -2.67
C LEU A 39 4.82 -2.31 -3.67
N ARG A 40 5.38 -2.57 -4.86
CA ARG A 40 4.76 -3.40 -5.90
C ARG A 40 4.47 -4.83 -5.44
N GLN A 41 5.22 -5.33 -4.46
CA GLN A 41 5.00 -6.65 -3.85
C GLN A 41 3.90 -6.64 -2.77
N LEU A 42 3.44 -5.46 -2.34
CA LEU A 42 2.38 -5.29 -1.34
C LEU A 42 1.04 -5.06 -2.00
N PHE A 43 -0.03 -5.39 -1.29
CA PHE A 43 -1.40 -5.19 -1.77
C PHE A 43 -1.79 -3.70 -1.66
N PRO A 44 -2.08 -3.01 -2.78
CA PRO A 44 -2.48 -1.62 -2.77
C PRO A 44 -3.97 -1.49 -2.46
N PHE A 45 -4.30 -0.68 -1.46
CA PHE A 45 -5.67 -0.41 -1.06
C PHE A 45 -5.92 1.09 -1.02
N LEU A 46 -6.76 1.58 -1.93
CA LEU A 46 -7.16 3.00 -1.94
C LEU A 46 -8.48 3.20 -1.22
N SER A 47 -8.50 4.11 -0.24
CA SER A 47 -9.70 4.46 0.49
C SER A 47 -9.64 5.91 0.96
N HIS A 48 -10.73 6.65 0.82
CA HIS A 48 -10.86 8.05 1.27
C HIS A 48 -9.70 8.97 0.82
N GLY A 49 -9.18 8.76 -0.39
CA GLY A 49 -8.05 9.54 -0.89
C GLY A 49 -6.69 9.17 -0.29
N CYS A 50 -6.60 8.05 0.44
CA CYS A 50 -5.35 7.50 0.95
C CYS A 50 -5.01 6.21 0.20
N LEU A 51 -3.75 6.07 -0.20
CA LEU A 51 -3.15 4.85 -0.72
C LEU A 51 -2.45 4.12 0.43
N THR A 52 -3.11 3.08 0.92
CA THR A 52 -2.61 2.19 1.97
C THR A 52 -2.01 0.92 1.37
N PHE A 53 -1.07 0.32 2.09
CA PHE A 53 -0.43 -0.93 1.70
C PHE A 53 -0.69 -1.99 2.76
N HIS A 54 -1.00 -3.20 2.31
CA HIS A 54 -1.21 -4.33 3.19
C HIS A 54 -0.31 -5.50 2.78
N ARG A 55 0.10 -6.26 3.78
CA ARG A 55 0.83 -7.52 3.59
C ARG A 55 -0.08 -8.69 3.25
N ASN A 56 -1.38 -8.46 3.03
CA ASN A 56 -2.39 -9.47 2.76
C ASN A 56 -3.43 -8.93 1.79
N THR A 57 -4.08 -9.84 1.05
CA THR A 57 -5.03 -9.47 -0.01
C THR A 57 -6.49 -9.50 0.41
N ASP A 58 -6.82 -10.10 1.56
CA ASP A 58 -8.20 -10.20 2.06
C ASP A 58 -8.34 -9.79 3.53
N PHE A 59 -9.52 -9.37 3.96
CA PHE A 59 -9.79 -8.97 5.34
C PHE A 59 -9.68 -10.18 6.30
N PRO A 60 -9.14 -10.03 7.53
CA PRO A 60 -8.64 -8.82 8.19
C PRO A 60 -7.32 -8.29 7.63
N TRP A 61 -7.17 -6.95 7.59
CA TRP A 61 -5.96 -6.28 7.11
C TRP A 61 -4.87 -6.22 8.18
N SER A 62 -3.62 -6.42 7.77
CA SER A 62 -2.42 -6.28 8.60
C SER A 62 -2.31 -4.91 9.28
N ASN A 63 -2.66 -3.83 8.56
CA ASN A 63 -2.69 -2.44 9.05
C ASN A 63 -1.39 -1.96 9.73
N ASP A 64 -0.26 -2.62 9.52
CA ASP A 64 1.00 -2.37 10.23
C ASP A 64 1.99 -1.50 9.42
N LEU A 65 1.61 -1.12 8.20
CA LEU A 65 2.47 -0.39 7.27
C LEU A 65 2.11 1.11 7.19
N PRO A 66 3.09 1.97 6.86
CA PRO A 66 2.83 3.36 6.52
C PRO A 66 2.00 3.48 5.24
N PHE A 67 1.33 4.62 5.08
CA PHE A 67 0.47 4.90 3.92
C PHE A 67 0.58 6.36 3.46
N ILE A 68 0.13 6.61 2.23
CA ILE A 68 0.18 7.92 1.58
C ILE A 68 -1.23 8.52 1.57
N ALA A 69 -1.41 9.69 2.17
CA ALA A 69 -2.57 10.53 1.88
C ALA A 69 -2.32 11.25 0.55
N CYS A 70 -3.14 10.94 -0.46
CA CYS A 70 -3.03 11.49 -1.82
C CYS A 70 -3.67 12.89 -1.95
N THR A 71 -3.64 13.68 -0.89
CA THR A 71 -3.97 15.12 -0.90
C THR A 71 -2.71 15.90 -1.23
N THR A 72 -2.79 17.05 -1.88
CA THR A 72 -1.60 17.90 -2.09
C THR A 72 -1.52 18.97 -0.99
N PRO A 73 -0.36 19.15 -0.31
CA PRO A 73 0.86 18.34 -0.41
C PRO A 73 0.67 16.91 0.10
N TYR A 74 1.33 15.93 -0.52
CA TYR A 74 1.24 14.51 -0.19
C TYR A 74 1.75 14.29 1.22
N LYS A 75 1.03 13.50 2.01
CA LYS A 75 1.41 13.25 3.40
C LYS A 75 1.61 11.77 3.63
N VAL A 76 2.73 11.41 4.24
CA VAL A 76 3.02 10.02 4.58
C VAL A 76 2.82 9.84 6.07
N TYR A 77 1.91 8.95 6.43
CA TYR A 77 1.59 8.65 7.81
C TYR A 77 2.11 7.27 8.19
N ALA A 78 2.50 7.13 9.46
CA ALA A 78 2.75 5.83 10.08
C ALA A 78 1.44 5.03 10.20
N THR A 79 1.58 3.74 10.55
CA THR A 79 0.44 2.84 10.80
C THR A 79 -0.64 3.50 11.67
N GLY A 80 -1.90 3.34 11.26
CA GLY A 80 -3.05 3.81 12.04
C GLY A 80 -3.14 5.33 12.26
N TYR A 81 -2.51 6.16 11.42
CA TYR A 81 -2.38 7.61 11.64
C TYR A 81 -1.62 7.95 12.94
N ALA A 82 -0.76 7.06 13.44
CA ALA A 82 -0.03 7.26 14.68
C ALA A 82 0.86 8.52 14.65
N GLU A 83 1.50 8.77 13.51
CA GLU A 83 2.40 9.90 13.32
C GLU A 83 2.45 10.32 11.83
N LEU A 84 2.71 11.61 11.58
CA LEU A 84 3.06 12.11 10.25
C LEU A 84 4.58 11.94 10.05
N LEU A 85 4.97 11.02 9.17
CA LEU A 85 6.37 10.74 8.86
C LEU A 85 6.99 11.84 7.98
N GLY A 86 6.18 12.48 7.15
CA GLY A 86 6.60 13.64 6.36
C GLY A 86 5.56 14.10 5.35
N GLU A 87 5.80 15.28 4.80
CA GLU A 87 5.02 15.87 3.72
C GLU A 87 5.92 16.05 2.49
N THR A 88 5.39 15.77 1.30
CA THR A 88 6.12 15.86 0.04
C THR A 88 5.28 16.55 -1.01
N GLU A 89 5.91 17.28 -1.92
CA GLU A 89 5.19 17.95 -3.02
C GLU A 89 4.97 16.98 -4.19
N THR A 90 5.81 15.94 -4.29
CA THR A 90 5.74 14.95 -5.36
C THR A 90 5.31 13.57 -4.85
N PRO A 91 4.59 12.79 -5.66
CA PRO A 91 4.21 11.43 -5.30
C PRO A 91 5.40 10.47 -5.25
N GLN A 92 6.47 10.73 -6.01
CA GLN A 92 7.70 9.93 -5.99
C GLN A 92 8.40 10.02 -4.64
N GLU A 93 8.53 11.23 -4.09
CA GLU A 93 9.08 11.42 -2.76
C GLU A 93 8.21 10.76 -1.69
N ALA A 94 6.87 10.84 -1.81
CA ALA A 94 5.97 10.18 -0.89
C ALA A 94 6.18 8.65 -0.90
N ALA A 95 6.28 8.04 -2.09
CA ALA A 95 6.53 6.62 -2.24
C ALA A 95 7.90 6.22 -1.65
N ALA A 96 8.95 6.98 -1.95
CA ALA A 96 10.28 6.75 -1.39
C ALA A 96 10.29 6.86 0.14
N LEU A 97 9.53 7.82 0.71
CA LEU A 97 9.41 8.00 2.15
C LEU A 97 8.68 6.82 2.80
N VAL A 98 7.60 6.32 2.20
CA VAL A 98 6.95 5.08 2.65
C VAL A 98 7.97 3.94 2.65
N VAL A 99 8.72 3.74 1.56
CA VAL A 99 9.73 2.68 1.44
C VAL A 99 10.82 2.81 2.51
N ALA A 100 11.26 4.03 2.82
CA ALA A 100 12.25 4.30 3.85
C ALA A 100 11.77 3.93 5.26
N HIS A 101 10.46 4.05 5.51
CA HIS A 101 9.81 3.69 6.77
C HIS A 101 9.18 2.29 6.77
N LEU A 102 9.34 1.51 5.69
CA LEU A 102 8.87 0.13 5.67
C LEU A 102 9.71 -0.73 6.63
N PRO A 103 9.09 -1.66 7.36
CA PRO A 103 9.82 -2.63 8.17
C PRO A 103 10.78 -3.45 7.30
N ASN A 104 11.92 -3.85 7.88
CA ASN A 104 12.93 -4.64 7.16
C ASN A 104 12.38 -6.02 6.76
N ASP A 105 11.50 -6.60 7.60
CA ASP A 105 10.80 -7.87 7.36
C ASP A 105 9.57 -7.74 6.46
N CYS A 106 9.45 -6.63 5.70
CA CYS A 106 8.37 -6.43 4.75
C CYS A 106 8.63 -7.27 3.48
N GLY A 107 8.10 -8.48 3.48
CA GLY A 107 8.07 -9.38 2.32
C GLY A 107 6.85 -9.17 1.41
N PRO A 108 6.69 -10.01 0.37
CA PRO A 108 5.53 -9.96 -0.51
C PRO A 108 4.24 -10.24 0.25
N ALA A 109 3.14 -9.60 -0.18
CA ALA A 109 1.85 -9.82 0.43
C ALA A 109 1.37 -11.27 0.22
N ILE A 110 0.80 -11.83 1.28
CA ILE A 110 0.21 -13.17 1.27
C ILE A 110 -1.19 -13.12 0.65
N GLU A 111 -1.54 -14.16 -0.09
CA GLU A 111 -2.90 -14.31 -0.60
C GLU A 111 -3.83 -14.83 0.51
N GLY A 112 -4.93 -14.11 0.73
CA GLY A 112 -5.92 -14.43 1.77
C GLY A 112 -5.91 -13.48 2.98
N PRO A 113 -6.58 -13.86 4.08
CA PRO A 113 -6.67 -13.05 5.30
C PRO A 113 -5.32 -12.95 6.00
N TRP A 114 -5.08 -11.85 6.72
CA TRP A 114 -3.91 -11.75 7.59
C TRP A 114 -3.96 -12.86 8.66
N PRO A 115 -2.90 -13.67 8.84
CA PRO A 115 -2.87 -14.67 9.89
C PRO A 115 -3.09 -13.96 11.21
N GLU A 116 -4.06 -14.43 11.97
CA GLU A 116 -4.20 -14.00 13.37
C GLU A 116 -2.84 -14.20 14.03
N PRO A 117 -2.31 -13.21 14.78
CA PRO A 117 -1.14 -13.48 15.60
C PRO A 117 -1.52 -14.69 16.45
N SER A 118 -0.81 -15.81 16.26
CA SER A 118 -1.06 -17.02 17.01
C SER A 118 -1.18 -16.60 18.46
N SER A 119 -2.33 -16.83 19.06
CA SER A 119 -2.59 -16.51 20.45
C SER A 119 -1.82 -17.51 21.32
N ASP A 120 -0.51 -17.62 21.12
CA ASP A 120 0.44 -18.16 22.08
C ASP A 120 0.68 -17.04 23.11
N ARG A 121 -0.32 -16.85 23.96
CA ARG A 121 -0.11 -16.33 25.31
C ARG A 121 -0.43 -17.48 26.25
N GLU A 122 0.66 -18.04 26.75
CA GLU A 122 0.78 -18.99 27.87
C GLU A 122 -0.14 -18.69 29.05
#